data_AF-A0A0F9C1R3-F1
#
_entry.id   AF-A0A0F9C1R3-F1
#
_cell.length_a   1.000
_cell.length_b   1.000
_cell.length_c   1.000
_cell.angle_alpha   90.00
_cell.angle_beta   90.00
_cell.angle_gamma   90.00
#
_symmetry.space_group_name_H-M   'P 1'
#
loop_
_entity.id
_entity.type
_entity.pdbx_description
1 polymer ?
#
loop_
_entity_poly.entity_id
_entity_poly.type
_entity_poly.pdbx_seq_one_letter_code
_entity_poly.pdbx_strand_id
1 'polypeptide(L)' 'MKADSEFELKLAGGKVVTFEGQTGEEAVARCRDLHCESQVIAWRPIVHGFFLYSPRVSIIIP' A
#
# COMPACT_ATOMS: atom_id res chain seq x y z
N MET A 1 -11.48 -9.13 14.95
CA MET A 1 -10.43 -9.49 13.96
C MET A 1 -10.34 -8.31 13.00
N LYS A 2 -9.17 -7.68 12.85
CA LYS A 2 -9.01 -6.65 11.81
C LYS A 2 -9.00 -7.36 10.46
N ALA A 3 -9.73 -6.82 9.48
CA ALA A 3 -9.69 -7.34 8.11
C ALA A 3 -8.33 -6.98 7.50
N ASP A 4 -7.69 -7.93 6.84
CA ASP A 4 -6.46 -7.67 6.09
C ASP A 4 -6.78 -6.71 4.92
N SER A 5 -5.91 -5.72 4.74
CA SER A 5 -5.96 -4.76 3.65
C SER A 5 -4.81 -5.04 2.68
N GLU A 6 -5.02 -4.75 1.40
CA GLU A 6 -3.95 -4.85 0.41
C GLU A 6 -3.12 -3.56 0.40
N PHE A 7 -1.81 -3.70 0.23
CA PHE A 7 -0.86 -2.60 0.13
C PHE A 7 0.01 -2.76 -1.11
N GLU A 8 0.24 -1.67 -1.83
CA GLU A 8 1.26 -1.61 -2.85
C GLU A 8 2.59 -1.18 -2.22
N LEU A 9 3.62 -1.97 -2.46
CA LEU A 9 4.98 -1.75 -1.99
C LEU A 9 5.87 -1.41 -3.18
N LYS A 10 6.59 -0.29 -3.09
CA LYS A 10 7.59 0.10 -4.08
C LYS A 10 8.97 -0.36 -3.63
N LEU A 11 9.62 -1.17 -4.46
CA LEU A 11 10.95 -1.71 -4.23
C LEU A 11 12.02 -0.75 -4.77
N ALA A 12 13.25 -0.86 -4.23
CA ALA A 12 14.41 -0.05 -4.62
C ALA A 12 14.81 -0.20 -6.11
N GLY A 13 14.27 -1.17 -6.83
CA GLY A 13 14.41 -1.32 -8.29
C GLY A 13 13.30 -0.66 -9.11
N GLY A 14 12.40 0.12 -8.49
CA GLY A 14 11.25 0.74 -9.15
C GLY A 14 10.06 -0.21 -9.39
N LYS A 15 10.22 -1.51 -9.13
CA LYS A 15 9.14 -2.51 -9.18
C LYS A 15 8.11 -2.25 -8.08
N VAL A 16 6.84 -2.41 -8.42
CA VAL A 16 5.71 -2.37 -7.48
C VAL A 16 5.17 -3.78 -7.31
N VAL A 17 4.91 -4.18 -6.08
CA VAL A 17 4.32 -5.47 -5.71
C VAL A 17 3.20 -5.27 -4.71
N THR A 18 2.22 -6.16 -4.69
CA THR A 18 1.07 -6.09 -3.77
C THR A 18 1.22 -7.13 -2.67
N PHE A 19 0.98 -6.72 -1.43
CA PHE A 19 0.99 -7.60 -0.26
C PHE A 19 -0.16 -7.26 0.68
N GLU A 20 -0.70 -8.30 1.32
CA GLU A 20 -1.75 -8.17 2.33
C GLU A 20 -1.15 -7.98 3.73
N GLY A 21 -1.76 -7.10 4.53
CA GLY A 21 -1.43 -6.93 5.94
C GLY A 21 -2.50 -6.13 6.67
N GLN A 22 -2.43 -6.10 8.00
CA GLN A 22 -3.31 -5.23 8.79
C GLN A 22 -2.79 -3.78 8.78
N THR A 23 -1.50 -3.60 8.54
CA THR A 23 -0.85 -2.30 8.31
C THR A 23 0.18 -2.38 7.18
N GLY A 24 0.66 -1.23 6.72
CA GLY A 24 1.70 -1.18 5.70
C GLY A 24 3.02 -1.77 6.17
N GLU A 25 3.38 -1.61 7.45
CA GLU A 25 4.56 -2.20 8.06
C GLU A 25 4.50 -3.73 8.05
N GLU A 26 3.33 -4.31 8.30
CA GLU A 26 3.13 -5.75 8.24
C GLU A 26 3.26 -6.26 6.80
N ALA A 27 2.67 -5.55 5.83
CA ALA A 27 2.83 -5.86 4.41
C ALA A 27 4.31 -5.80 3.98
N VAL A 28 5.06 -4.79 4.46
CA VAL A 28 6.52 -4.68 4.24
C VAL A 28 7.28 -5.85 4.86
N ALA A 29 6.94 -6.24 6.10
CA ALA A 29 7.59 -7.35 6.78
C ALA A 29 7.36 -8.67 6.01
N ARG A 30 6.12 -8.95 5.60
CA ARG A 30 5.78 -10.12 4.79
C ARG A 30 6.50 -10.11 3.43
N CYS A 31 6.60 -8.96 2.80
CA CYS A 31 7.33 -8.78 1.54
C CYS A 31 8.83 -9.07 1.69
N ARG A 32 9.43 -8.68 2.82
CA ARG A 32 10.84 -9.00 3.14
C ARG A 32 11.03 -10.49 3.36
N ASP A 33 10.11 -11.13 4.10
CA ASP A 33 10.22 -12.54 4.45
C ASP A 33 10.00 -13.47 3.23
N LEU A 34 9.23 -13.04 2.23
CA LEU A 34 8.88 -13.81 1.01
C LEU A 34 9.79 -13.58 -0.20
N HIS A 35 11.02 -13.07 -0.02
CA HIS A 35 12.02 -12.82 -1.08
C HIS A 35 11.86 -11.55 -1.92
N CYS A 36 11.80 -10.37 -1.28
CA CYS A 36 12.29 -9.17 -1.94
C CYS A 36 13.78 -8.97 -1.66
N GLU A 37 14.65 -9.43 -2.57
CA GLU A 37 16.07 -9.04 -2.60
C GLU A 37 16.25 -7.51 -2.65
N SER A 38 15.22 -6.80 -3.12
CA SER A 38 15.16 -5.34 -3.14
C SER A 38 14.50 -4.78 -1.88
N GLN A 39 15.14 -3.80 -1.26
CA GLN A 39 14.59 -3.04 -0.14
C GLN A 39 13.27 -2.34 -0.52
N VAL A 40 12.26 -2.40 0.34
CA VAL A 40 11.04 -1.59 0.18
C VAL A 40 11.35 -0.14 0.57
N ILE A 41 11.05 0.81 -0.31
CA ILE A 41 11.32 2.24 -0.10
C ILE A 41 10.07 3.07 0.19
N ALA A 42 8.89 2.56 -0.17
CA ALA A 42 7.60 3.19 0.11
C ALA A 42 6.48 2.16 0.05
N TRP A 43 5.37 2.46 0.73
CA TRP A 43 4.15 1.66 0.66
C TRP A 43 2.90 2.54 0.70
N ARG A 44 1.79 2.05 0.15
CA ARG A 44 0.47 2.69 0.26
C ARG A 44 -0.66 1.66 0.33
N PRO A 45 -1.76 1.93 1.06
CA PRO A 45 -2.93 1.06 1.06
C PRO A 45 -3.66 1.12 -0.29
N ILE A 46 -4.13 -0.03 -0.76
CA ILE A 46 -5.06 -0.15 -1.89
C ILE A 46 -6.47 0.02 -1.35
N VAL A 47 -6.99 1.24 -1.44
CA VAL A 47 -8.38 1.51 -1.08
C VAL A 47 -9.24 1.31 -2.32
N HIS A 48 -10.01 0.22 -2.34
CA HIS A 48 -11.06 -0.01 -3.34
C HIS A 48 -12.26 0.89 -3.02
N GLY A 49 -12.12 2.19 -3.30
CA GLY A 49 -13.19 3.18 -3.21
C GLY A 49 -13.68 3.57 -4.60
N PHE A 50 -15.00 3.76 -4.76
CA PHE A 50 -15.58 4.42 -5.93
C PHE A 50 -15.06 5.87 -5.99
N PHE A 51 -14.05 6.13 -6.82
CA PHE A 51 -13.67 7.50 -7.17
C PHE A 51 -14.70 8.05 -8.16
N LEU A 52 -15.75 8.71 -7.64
CA LEU A 52 -16.49 9.68 -8.45
C LEU A 52 -15.58 10.89 -8.64
N TYR A 53 -14.97 10.99 -9.82
CA TYR A 53 -14.31 12.22 -10.27
C TYR A 53 -15.37 13.33 -10.35
N SER A 54 -15.48 14.12 -9.28
CA SER A 54 -16.15 15.42 -9.32
C SER A 54 -15.04 16.49 -9.30
N PRO A 55 -14.87 17.30 -10.36
CA PRO A 55 -13.74 18.22 -10.49
C PRO A 55 -13.79 19.45 -9.55
N ARG A 56 -14.42 19.36 -8.37
CA ARG A 56 -14.69 20.53 -7.51
C ARG A 56 -14.65 20.31 -5.98
N VAL A 57 -13.96 19.31 -5.45
CA VAL A 57 -13.87 19.19 -3.99
C VAL A 57 -12.42 19.11 -3.53
N SER A 58 -11.92 20.26 -3.04
CA SER A 58 -10.77 20.32 -2.14
C SER A 58 -11.21 19.81 -0.77
N ILE A 59 -10.74 18.63 -0.37
CA ILE A 59 -10.91 18.16 1.01
C ILE A 59 -9.72 18.72 1.81
N ILE A 60 -10.01 19.70 2.67
CA ILE A 60 -9.12 20.09 3.78
C ILE A 60 -9.39 19.08 4.90
N ILE A 61 -8.36 18.33 5.30
CA ILE A 61 -8.41 17.50 6.50
C ILE A 61 -7.88 18.38 7.66
N PRO A 62 -8.63 18.54 8.77
CA PRO A 62 -8.17 19.30 9.94
C PRO A 62 -6.97 18.66 10.64
#